data_AF-A0A7X7B367-F1
#
_entry.id   AF-A0A7X7B367-F1
#
_cell.length_a   1.000
_cell.length_b   1.000
_cell.length_c   1.000
_cell.angle_alpha   90.00
_cell.angle_beta   90.00
_cell.angle_gamma   90.00
#
_symmetry.space_group_name_H-M   'P 1'
#
loop_
_entity.id
_entity.type
_entity.pdbx_description
1 polymer ?
#
loop_
_entity_poly.entity_id
_entity_poly.type
_entity_poly.pdbx_seq_one_letter_code
_entity_poly.pdbx_strand_id
1 'polypeptide(L)'
;MGSEIKQLEELMANYKFNYIAYIVLILIILVNTIRAYNYYEDILVRAEKVSFNFFDLSVSIIAFVGILSTILFHGAISGITENYNDSWLRFDTLILFASASLIGIQSLFFIRKKRKKIPKIRKK
;
A
#
# COMPACT_ATOMS: atom_id res chain seq x y z
N MET A 1 0.79 -25.89 -31.39
CA MET A 1 1.92 -25.47 -30.53
C MET A 1 2.38 -24.02 -30.73
N GLY A 2 1.70 -23.20 -31.55
CA GLY A 2 2.09 -21.79 -31.80
C GLY A 2 1.17 -20.71 -31.20
N SER A 3 -0.01 -21.07 -30.67
CA SER A 3 -0.97 -20.11 -30.08
C SER A 3 -0.68 -19.82 -28.61
N GLU A 4 -0.25 -20.82 -27.85
CA GLU A 4 -0.01 -20.70 -26.40
C GLU A 4 1.23 -19.83 -26.10
N ILE A 5 2.28 -19.93 -26.92
CA ILE A 5 3.49 -19.10 -26.78
C ILE A 5 3.16 -17.63 -27.09
N LYS A 6 2.34 -17.37 -28.10
CA LYS A 6 1.88 -16.01 -28.45
C LYS A 6 1.00 -15.40 -27.36
N GLN A 7 0.11 -16.20 -26.77
CA GLN A 7 -0.73 -15.77 -25.64
C GLN A 7 0.11 -15.48 -24.40
N LEU A 8 1.18 -16.25 -24.15
CA LEU A 8 2.13 -16.01 -23.08
C LEU A 8 2.96 -14.73 -23.32
N GLU A 9 3.37 -14.47 -24.56
CA GLU A 9 4.08 -13.24 -24.94
C GLU A 9 3.18 -11.99 -24.79
N GLU A 10 1.92 -12.05 -25.18
CA GLU A 10 0.94 -10.98 -24.95
C GLU A 10 0.68 -10.78 -23.45
N LEU A 11 0.61 -11.86 -22.67
CA LEU A 11 0.48 -11.80 -21.21
C LEU A 11 1.71 -11.13 -20.57
N MET A 12 2.91 -11.44 -21.06
CA MET A 12 4.16 -10.82 -20.64
C MET A 12 4.27 -9.35 -21.07
N ALA A 13 3.70 -8.96 -22.22
CA ALA A 13 3.67 -7.55 -22.62
C ALA A 13 2.79 -6.71 -21.67
N ASN A 14 1.65 -7.26 -21.24
CA ASN A 14 0.79 -6.65 -20.20
C ASN A 14 1.49 -6.57 -18.83
N TYR A 15 2.50 -7.41 -18.57
CA TYR A 15 3.26 -7.44 -17.33
C TYR A 15 4.09 -6.16 -17.07
N LYS A 16 4.58 -5.49 -18.11
CA LYS A 16 5.27 -4.19 -17.95
C LYS A 16 4.35 -3.12 -17.36
N PHE A 17 3.05 -3.20 -17.63
CA PHE A 17 2.06 -2.29 -17.08
C PHE A 17 1.84 -2.53 -15.57
N ASN A 18 1.94 -3.78 -15.11
CA ASN A 18 1.86 -4.12 -13.68
C ASN A 18 2.99 -3.47 -12.86
N TYR A 19 4.20 -3.33 -13.41
CA TYR A 19 5.29 -2.67 -12.71
C TYR A 19 5.02 -1.19 -12.44
N ILE A 20 4.43 -0.50 -13.42
CA ILE A 20 4.01 0.90 -13.28
C ILE A 20 2.88 1.00 -12.25
N ALA A 21 1.92 0.07 -12.29
CA ALA A 21 0.85 0.01 -11.30
C ALA A 21 1.40 -0.15 -9.87
N TYR A 22 2.40 -1.00 -9.63
CA TYR A 22 3.07 -1.12 -8.33
C TYR A 22 3.63 0.20 -7.82
N ILE A 23 4.38 0.91 -8.67
CA ILE A 23 4.98 2.19 -8.31
C ILE A 23 3.89 3.19 -7.93
N VAL A 24 2.82 3.26 -8.71
CA VAL A 24 1.67 4.16 -8.43
C VAL A 24 1.01 3.81 -7.10
N LEU A 25 0.75 2.53 -6.83
CA LEU A 25 0.12 2.08 -5.57
C LEU A 25 0.98 2.39 -4.35
N ILE A 26 2.30 2.17 -4.44
CA ILE A 26 3.24 2.49 -3.36
C ILE A 26 3.30 4.01 -3.14
N LEU A 27 3.32 4.81 -4.21
CA LEU A 27 3.29 6.27 -4.12
C LEU A 27 2.02 6.77 -3.42
N ILE A 28 0.86 6.18 -3.70
CA ILE A 28 -0.40 6.52 -3.00
C ILE A 28 -0.26 6.26 -1.49
N ILE A 29 0.24 5.08 -1.10
CA ILE A 29 0.45 4.74 0.31
C ILE A 29 1.46 5.70 0.95
N LEU A 30 2.55 6.03 0.26
CA LEU A 30 3.58 6.94 0.76
C LEU A 30 3.04 8.36 0.99
N VAL A 31 2.33 8.93 0.00
CA VAL A 31 1.71 10.26 0.11
C VAL A 31 0.73 10.30 1.29
N ASN A 32 -0.07 9.26 1.47
CA ASN A 32 -0.98 9.15 2.61
C ASN A 32 -0.23 9.05 3.94
N THR A 33 0.91 8.35 3.99
CA THR A 33 1.76 8.29 5.20
C THR A 33 2.36 9.65 5.54
N ILE A 34 2.87 10.39 4.56
CA ILE A 34 3.42 11.73 4.76
C ILE A 34 2.32 12.67 5.27
N ARG A 35 1.11 12.60 4.69
CA ARG A 35 -0.06 13.36 5.19
C ARG A 35 -0.41 12.98 6.63
N ALA A 36 -0.35 11.69 6.98
CA ALA A 36 -0.59 11.24 8.35
C ALA A 36 0.46 11.78 9.34
N TYR A 37 1.73 11.81 8.94
CA TYR A 37 2.83 12.33 9.74
C TYR A 37 2.74 13.86 9.93
N ASN A 38 2.60 14.62 8.85
CA ASN A 38 2.45 16.08 8.93
C ASN A 38 1.25 16.47 9.80
N TYR A 39 0.14 15.73 9.66
CA TYR A 39 -1.02 15.94 10.52
C TYR A 39 -0.74 15.64 12.00
N TYR A 40 0.06 14.63 12.31
CA TYR A 40 0.45 14.31 13.67
C TYR A 40 1.33 15.41 14.29
N GLU A 41 2.30 15.93 13.53
CA GLU A 41 3.15 17.07 13.93
C GLU A 41 2.31 18.34 14.15
N ASP A 42 1.36 18.65 13.27
CA ASP A 42 0.49 19.82 13.41
C ASP A 42 -0.39 19.77 14.67
N ILE A 43 -0.89 18.59 15.06
CA ILE A 43 -1.59 18.38 16.33
C ILE A 43 -0.66 18.64 17.53
N LEU A 44 0.61 18.29 17.43
CA LEU A 44 1.60 18.44 18.50
C LEU A 44 2.05 19.89 18.66
N VAL A 45 2.23 20.62 17.55
CA VAL A 45 2.87 21.94 17.55
C VAL A 45 1.86 23.09 17.50
N ARG A 46 0.79 22.99 16.71
CA ARG A 46 0.00 24.18 16.32
C ARG A 46 -1.51 24.09 16.57
N ALA A 47 -2.01 22.95 17.02
CA ALA A 47 -3.46 22.70 17.21
C ALA A 47 -4.31 23.08 15.98
N GLU A 48 -3.69 23.06 14.79
CA GLU A 48 -4.35 23.44 13.54
C GLU A 48 -5.10 22.28 12.90
N LYS A 49 -6.08 22.67 12.09
CA LYS A 49 -7.21 21.86 11.65
C LYS A 49 -6.92 21.11 10.35
N VAL A 50 -5.68 20.68 10.11
CA VAL A 50 -5.44 19.67 9.06
C VAL A 50 -6.28 18.44 9.45
N SER A 51 -6.87 17.69 8.51
CA SER A 51 -7.70 16.54 8.89
C SER A 51 -7.24 15.32 8.13
N PHE A 52 -6.38 14.52 8.76
CA PHE A 52 -6.21 13.15 8.31
C PHE A 52 -7.51 12.40 8.55
N ASN A 53 -8.18 12.02 7.47
CA ASN A 53 -9.52 11.44 7.51
C ASN A 53 -9.46 9.93 7.33
N PHE A 54 -10.51 9.26 7.80
CA PHE A 54 -10.68 7.81 7.60
C PHE A 54 -10.52 7.42 6.12
N PHE A 55 -10.93 8.31 5.22
CA PHE A 55 -10.76 8.17 3.77
C PHE A 55 -9.30 7.92 3.33
N ASP A 56 -8.32 8.64 3.89
CA ASP A 56 -6.92 8.48 3.51
C ASP A 56 -6.39 7.08 3.88
N LEU A 57 -6.78 6.59 5.06
CA LEU A 57 -6.45 5.23 5.50
C LEU A 57 -7.15 4.18 4.63
N SER A 58 -8.42 4.39 4.28
CA SER A 58 -9.17 3.49 3.39
C SER A 58 -8.52 3.41 2.00
N VAL A 59 -8.08 4.54 1.44
CA VAL A 59 -7.37 4.57 0.16
C VAL A 59 -6.06 3.77 0.24
N SER A 60 -5.29 3.90 1.34
CA SER A 60 -4.08 3.11 1.54
C SER A 60 -4.36 1.61 1.64
N ILE A 61 -5.47 1.21 2.30
CA ILE A 61 -5.88 -0.20 2.38
C ILE A 61 -6.27 -0.74 1.00
N ILE A 62 -7.04 0.02 0.22
CA ILE A 62 -7.41 -0.37 -1.15
C ILE A 62 -6.16 -0.51 -2.02
N ALA A 63 -5.21 0.41 -1.91
CA ALA A 63 -3.95 0.34 -2.64
C ALA A 63 -3.15 -0.91 -2.25
N PHE A 64 -3.14 -1.27 -0.97
CA PHE A 64 -2.48 -2.49 -0.49
C PHE A 64 -3.16 -3.78 -0.97
N VAL A 65 -4.49 -3.80 -1.09
CA VAL A 65 -5.20 -4.91 -1.74
C VAL A 65 -4.78 -5.04 -3.21
N GLY A 66 -4.62 -3.91 -3.92
CA GLY A 66 -4.09 -3.91 -5.29
C GLY A 66 -2.67 -4.47 -5.39
N ILE A 67 -1.81 -4.14 -4.43
CA ILE A 67 -0.46 -4.71 -4.31
C ILE A 67 -0.55 -6.23 -4.12
N LEU A 68 -1.37 -6.70 -3.17
CA LEU A 68 -1.58 -8.13 -2.91
C LEU A 68 -2.07 -8.89 -4.14
N SER A 69 -3.06 -8.34 -4.87
CA SER A 69 -3.55 -8.98 -6.10
C SER A 69 -2.45 -9.10 -7.16
N THR A 70 -1.56 -8.12 -7.24
CA THR A 70 -0.45 -8.14 -8.21
C THR A 70 0.61 -9.15 -7.82
N ILE A 71 0.93 -9.28 -6.52
CA ILE A 71 1.87 -10.29 -6.00
C ILE A 71 1.34 -11.70 -6.27
N LEU A 72 0.06 -11.94 -6.00
CA LEU A 72 -0.57 -13.23 -6.26
C LEU A 72 -0.54 -13.59 -7.75
N PHE A 73 -0.79 -12.61 -8.62
CA PHE A 73 -0.71 -12.79 -10.07
C PHE A 73 0.73 -13.07 -10.53
N HIS A 74 1.72 -12.36 -9.99
CA HIS A 74 3.14 -12.65 -10.23
C HIS A 74 3.52 -14.07 -9.80
N GLY A 75 3.06 -14.54 -8.64
CA GLY A 75 3.30 -15.90 -8.16
C GLY A 75 2.64 -16.97 -9.03
N ALA A 76 1.44 -16.71 -9.56
CA ALA A 76 0.78 -17.62 -10.51
C ALA A 76 1.58 -17.76 -11.82
N ILE A 77 2.17 -16.67 -12.32
CA ILE A 77 3.02 -16.69 -13.52
C ILE A 77 4.38 -17.33 -13.24
N SER A 78 5.01 -17.03 -12.10
CA SER A 78 6.34 -17.59 -11.77
C SER A 78 6.29 -19.11 -11.62
N GLY A 79 5.15 -19.68 -11.21
CA GLY A 79 4.91 -21.13 -11.21
C GLY A 79 4.86 -21.77 -12.62
N ILE A 80 4.65 -20.98 -13.67
CA ILE A 80 4.61 -21.43 -15.08
C ILE A 80 5.98 -21.26 -15.76
N THR A 81 6.80 -20.30 -15.31
CA THR A 81 8.10 -19.96 -15.91
C THR A 81 9.27 -20.21 -14.95
N GLU A 82 10.03 -21.28 -15.15
CA GLU A 82 11.18 -21.69 -14.30
C GLU A 82 12.27 -20.62 -14.15
N ASN A 83 12.41 -19.68 -15.09
CA ASN A 83 13.49 -18.68 -15.12
C ASN A 83 13.17 -17.35 -14.41
N TYR A 84 11.97 -17.17 -13.85
CA TYR A 84 11.49 -15.85 -13.39
C TYR A 84 11.42 -15.67 -11.87
N ASN A 85 11.88 -16.64 -11.08
CA ASN A 85 11.37 -16.81 -9.72
C ASN A 85 12.07 -15.95 -8.64
N ASP A 86 13.41 -15.93 -8.59
CA ASP A 86 14.10 -15.49 -7.38
C ASP A 86 14.19 -13.96 -7.19
N SER A 87 14.45 -13.19 -8.25
CA SER A 87 14.61 -11.73 -8.13
C SER A 87 13.27 -11.02 -7.91
N TRP A 88 12.22 -11.49 -8.58
CA TRP A 88 10.87 -10.92 -8.50
C TRP A 88 10.21 -11.23 -7.16
N LEU A 89 10.35 -12.46 -6.65
CA LEU A 89 9.84 -12.83 -5.34
C LEU A 89 10.45 -11.97 -4.23
N ARG A 90 11.77 -11.70 -4.29
CA ARG A 90 12.44 -10.80 -3.33
C ARG A 90 11.90 -9.37 -3.40
N PHE A 91 11.66 -8.86 -4.61
CA PHE A 91 11.12 -7.52 -4.82
C PHE A 91 9.68 -7.40 -4.31
N ASP A 92 8.82 -8.35 -4.64
CA ASP A 92 7.42 -8.41 -4.19
C ASP A 92 7.34 -8.52 -2.66
N THR A 93 8.21 -9.32 -2.06
CA THR A 93 8.33 -9.44 -0.60
C THR A 93 8.73 -8.11 0.04
N LEU A 94 9.70 -7.41 -0.53
CA LEU A 94 10.13 -6.10 -0.03
C LEU A 94 9.02 -5.06 -0.12
N ILE A 95 8.29 -5.01 -1.24
CA ILE A 95 7.13 -4.13 -1.42
C ILE A 95 6.05 -4.43 -0.38
N LEU A 96 5.76 -5.71 -0.14
CA LEU A 96 4.76 -6.12 0.83
C LEU A 96 5.11 -5.63 2.24
N PHE A 97 6.35 -5.87 2.69
CA PHE A 97 6.81 -5.42 4.00
C PHE A 97 6.82 -3.90 4.13
N ALA A 98 7.31 -3.19 3.11
CA ALA A 98 7.34 -1.72 3.11
C ALA A 98 5.92 -1.13 3.20
N SER A 99 5.00 -1.64 2.38
CA SER A 99 3.61 -1.16 2.32
C SER A 99 2.85 -1.46 3.61
N ALA A 100 3.02 -2.66 4.17
CA ALA A 100 2.44 -3.05 5.46
C ALA A 100 2.96 -2.15 6.60
N SER A 101 4.26 -1.85 6.60
CA SER A 101 4.88 -0.96 7.60
C SER A 101 4.31 0.46 7.52
N LEU A 102 4.15 1.01 6.32
CA LEU A 102 3.55 2.32 6.10
C LEU A 102 2.09 2.38 6.58
N ILE A 103 1.28 1.36 6.29
CA ILE A 103 -0.10 1.27 6.80
C ILE A 103 -0.13 1.13 8.32
N GLY A 104 0.80 0.39 8.90
CA GLY A 104 0.98 0.29 10.35
C GLY A 104 1.23 1.67 10.98
N ILE A 105 2.15 2.44 10.42
CA ILE A 105 2.46 3.81 10.85
C ILE A 105 1.22 4.72 10.73
N GLN A 106 0.53 4.70 9.59
CA GLN A 106 -0.73 5.46 9.40
C GLN A 106 -1.79 5.10 10.45
N SER A 107 -1.95 3.80 10.73
CA SER A 107 -2.91 3.28 11.71
C SER A 107 -2.56 3.72 13.13
N LEU A 108 -1.28 3.72 13.50
CA LEU A 108 -0.81 4.22 14.80
C LEU A 108 -1.15 5.69 15.00
N PHE A 109 -0.92 6.54 13.99
CA PHE A 109 -1.30 7.96 14.04
C PHE A 109 -2.82 8.14 14.14
N PHE A 110 -3.59 7.35 13.40
CA PHE A 110 -5.06 7.38 13.45
C PHE A 110 -5.61 7.00 14.85
N ILE A 111 -5.09 5.94 15.47
CA ILE A 111 -5.53 5.49 16.80
C ILE A 111 -5.16 6.52 17.89
N ARG A 112 -3.95 7.08 17.84
CA ARG A 112 -3.50 8.11 18.80
C ARG A 112 -4.39 9.35 18.77
N LYS A 113 -4.89 9.76 17.60
CA LYS A 113 -5.90 10.83 17.46
C LYS A 113 -7.21 10.51 18.19
N LYS A 114 -7.76 9.31 17.98
CA LYS A 114 -9.05 8.91 18.58
C LYS A 114 -8.98 8.95 20.12
N ARG A 115 -7.84 8.57 20.71
CA ARG A 115 -7.63 8.64 22.17
C ARG A 115 -7.59 10.08 22.71
N LYS A 116 -6.96 11.04 22.01
CA LYS A 116 -6.94 12.45 22.43
C LYS A 116 -8.30 13.15 22.33
N LYS A 117 -9.20 12.68 21.46
CA LYS A 117 -10.54 13.24 21.25
C LYS A 117 -11.62 12.75 22.23
N ILE A 118 -11.35 11.77 23.11
CA ILE A 118 -12.33 11.35 24.14
C ILE A 118 -12.25 12.36 25.31
N PRO A 119 -13.23 13.28 25.47
CA PRO A 119 -13.23 14.20 26.58
C PRO A 119 -13.67 13.44 27.83
N LYS A 120 -13.03 13.77 28.96
CA LYS A 120 -13.37 13.32 30.31
C LYS A 120 -14.89 13.28 30.50
N ILE A 121 -15.42 12.12 30.89
CA ILE A 121 -16.73 12.05 31.53
C ILE A 121 -16.63 12.92 32.80
N ARG A 122 -17.08 14.18 32.73
CA ARG A 122 -17.41 14.96 33.92
C ARG A 122 -18.69 14.34 34.49
N LYS A 123 -18.54 13.42 35.44
CA LYS A 123 -19.61 13.19 36.41
C LYS A 123 -19.63 14.44 37.31
N LYS A 124 -20.73 15.20 37.20
CA LYS A 124 -21.12 16.23 38.16
C LYS A 124 -21.40 15.56 39.50
#